data_AF-S4R5I3-F1
#
_entry.id   AF-S4R5I3-F1
#
_cell.length_a   1.000
_cell.length_b   1.000
_cell.length_c   1.000
_cell.angle_alpha   90.00
_cell.angle_beta   90.00
_cell.angle_gamma   90.00
#
_symmetry.space_group_name_H-M   'P 1'
#
loop_
_entity.id
_entity.type
_entity.pdbx_description
1 polymer ?
#
loop_
_entity_poly.entity_id
_entity_poly.type
_entity_poly.pdbx_seq_one_letter_code
_entity_poly.pdbx_strand_id
1 'polypeptide(L)'
;THGCCQLALVKVNRKYLHTNSTSHTWPFSAFAELIDNAYDPDVGAKQIWIDKTVINGEQCLMFRDNGKGMCPDKLHKMLSFGFCEKQKVDNHVPIGMYGNGFKSGSMRLGRDAFVFTKNGTQMSVGMLSQSYLEAINQETIIVPIAVWGQKDLERVEDREVSLRDILHYSLFRTEQQLLTELSAIQTRTGTKIIIWNLRQNRAKSLELDFETDKYDILIPHDLVEEQLGLNTRQSYGERQRQMADSEYSLR
;
A
#
# COMPACT_ATOMS: atom_id res chain seq x y z
N THR A 1 41.91 -6.66 23.75
CA THR A 1 40.46 -6.93 23.82
C THR A 1 39.70 -5.63 23.66
N HIS A 2 39.41 -5.22 22.41
CA HIS A 2 38.62 -4.02 22.15
C HIS A 2 37.14 -4.43 22.17
N GLY A 3 36.41 -3.99 23.19
CA GLY A 3 34.99 -4.21 23.34
C GLY A 3 34.24 -3.59 22.16
N CYS A 4 33.66 -4.44 21.32
CA CYS A 4 32.69 -4.04 20.32
C CYS A 4 31.53 -3.38 21.08
N CYS A 5 31.44 -2.05 21.02
CA CYS A 5 30.25 -1.32 21.44
C CYS A 5 29.13 -1.76 20.49
N GLN A 6 28.30 -2.72 20.92
CA GLN A 6 27.03 -2.99 20.27
C GLN A 6 26.13 -1.77 20.49
N LEU A 7 26.14 -0.85 19.52
CA LEU A 7 25.21 0.26 19.49
C LEU A 7 23.78 -0.29 19.46
N ALA A 8 22.93 0.17 20.37
CA ALA A 8 21.54 -0.26 20.43
C ALA A 8 20.77 0.27 19.20
N LEU A 9 20.18 -0.64 18.42
CA LEU A 9 19.31 -0.28 17.31
C LEU A 9 17.91 0.09 17.82
N VAL A 10 17.37 1.21 17.34
CA VAL A 10 15.97 1.57 17.59
C VAL A 10 15.07 0.62 16.81
N LYS A 11 14.15 -0.04 17.53
CA LYS A 11 13.17 -0.95 16.95
C LYS A 11 11.81 -0.27 16.86
N VAL A 12 11.11 -0.46 15.75
CA VAL A 12 9.74 0.05 15.55
C VAL A 12 8.75 -1.05 15.93
N ASN A 13 7.88 -0.76 16.90
CA ASN A 13 6.84 -1.69 17.34
C ASN A 13 5.76 -1.87 16.26
N ARG A 14 5.21 -3.08 16.09
CA ARG A 14 4.14 -3.37 15.10
C ARG A 14 2.94 -2.45 15.21
N LYS A 15 2.59 -1.99 16.43
CA LYS A 15 1.49 -1.05 16.67
C LYS A 15 1.70 0.30 15.98
N TYR A 16 2.95 0.65 15.66
CA TYR A 16 3.26 1.86 14.92
C TYR A 16 2.64 1.86 13.52
N LEU A 17 2.41 0.71 12.88
CA LEU A 17 1.68 0.67 11.59
C LEU A 17 0.30 1.30 11.70
N HIS A 18 -0.41 0.99 12.79
CA HIS A 18 -1.71 1.58 13.07
C HIS A 18 -1.58 3.06 13.44
N THR A 19 -0.70 3.43 14.37
CA THR A 19 -0.48 4.84 14.75
C THR A 19 -0.09 5.71 13.55
N ASN A 20 0.72 5.17 12.64
CA ASN A 20 1.16 5.89 11.46
C ASN A 20 0.01 6.14 10.47
N SER A 21 -0.99 5.25 10.42
CA SER A 21 -2.18 5.41 9.57
C SER A 21 -3.10 6.56 10.01
N THR A 22 -3.06 6.97 11.28
CA THR A 22 -3.95 8.03 11.81
C THR A 22 -3.55 9.44 11.37
N SER A 23 -2.44 9.58 10.62
CA SER A 23 -2.05 10.82 9.94
C SER A 23 -3.04 11.23 8.85
N HIS A 24 -3.79 10.27 8.30
CA HIS A 24 -4.82 10.50 7.28
C HIS A 24 -6.20 10.44 7.92
N THR A 25 -6.85 11.60 8.08
CA THR A 25 -8.25 11.66 8.54
C THR A 25 -9.22 11.25 7.43
N TRP A 26 -8.91 11.64 6.19
CA TRP A 26 -9.72 11.36 5.00
C TRP A 26 -9.13 10.23 4.15
N PRO A 27 -9.92 9.22 3.71
CA PRO A 27 -9.42 8.13 2.88
C PRO A 27 -8.69 8.61 1.62
N PHE A 28 -9.20 9.60 0.89
CA PHE A 28 -8.57 10.07 -0.35
C PHE A 28 -7.20 10.71 -0.15
N SER A 29 -6.89 11.23 1.04
CA SER A 29 -5.53 11.67 1.35
C SER A 29 -4.52 10.52 1.36
N ALA A 30 -4.96 9.31 1.70
CA ALA A 30 -4.15 8.10 1.60
C ALA A 30 -4.03 7.59 0.14
N PHE A 31 -5.06 7.80 -0.69
CA PHE A 31 -4.93 7.55 -2.14
C PHE A 31 -3.89 8.46 -2.77
N ALA A 32 -3.91 9.76 -2.41
CA ALA A 32 -2.97 10.75 -2.92
C ALA A 32 -1.51 10.32 -2.70
N GLU A 33 -1.16 9.84 -1.50
CA GLU A 33 0.20 9.33 -1.22
C GLU A 33 0.63 8.19 -2.17
N LEU A 34 -0.28 7.31 -2.57
CA LEU A 34 0.03 6.21 -3.49
C LEU A 34 0.14 6.70 -4.93
N ILE A 35 -0.68 7.67 -5.33
CA ILE A 35 -0.64 8.32 -6.63
C ILE A 35 0.67 9.13 -6.78
N ASP A 36 1.04 9.89 -5.75
CA ASP A 36 2.26 10.70 -5.71
C ASP A 36 3.51 9.82 -5.88
N ASN A 37 3.55 8.65 -5.26
CA ASN A 37 4.65 7.70 -5.43
C ASN A 37 4.79 7.19 -6.88
N ALA A 38 3.69 7.01 -7.61
CA ALA A 38 3.74 6.61 -9.01
C ALA A 38 4.17 7.78 -9.91
N TYR A 39 3.70 8.98 -9.59
CA TYR A 39 4.00 10.22 -10.32
C TYR A 39 5.45 10.68 -10.16
N ASP A 40 6.05 10.47 -8.98
CA ASP A 40 7.37 10.95 -8.64
C ASP A 40 8.45 10.56 -9.66
N PRO A 41 9.43 11.45 -9.94
CA PRO A 41 10.37 11.32 -11.05
C PRO A 41 11.23 10.04 -11.06
N ASP A 42 11.49 9.48 -9.89
CA ASP A 42 12.25 8.24 -9.75
C ASP A 42 11.44 7.00 -10.14
N VAL A 43 10.11 7.09 -10.16
CA VAL A 43 9.18 6.10 -10.72
C VAL A 43 8.76 6.50 -12.14
N GLY A 44 8.29 7.73 -12.31
CA GLY A 44 8.02 8.36 -13.60
C GLY A 44 6.92 7.65 -14.40
N ALA A 45 5.90 7.11 -13.71
CA ALA A 45 4.79 6.44 -14.37
C ALA A 45 4.05 7.41 -15.30
N LYS A 46 3.62 6.91 -16.46
CA LYS A 46 2.78 7.67 -17.39
C LYS A 46 1.31 7.47 -17.10
N GLN A 47 0.96 6.33 -16.53
CA GLN A 47 -0.39 5.97 -16.18
C GLN A 47 -0.39 5.22 -14.85
N ILE A 48 -1.43 5.50 -14.07
CA ILE A 48 -1.82 4.74 -12.89
C ILE A 48 -3.27 4.29 -13.09
N TRP A 49 -3.55 3.04 -12.72
CA TRP A 49 -4.88 2.45 -12.70
C TRP A 49 -5.23 2.15 -11.25
N ILE A 50 -6.38 2.66 -10.83
CA ILE A 50 -6.95 2.43 -9.50
C ILE A 50 -8.24 1.66 -9.72
N ASP A 51 -8.40 0.54 -9.02
CA ASP A 51 -9.52 -0.36 -9.24
C ASP A 51 -9.84 -1.17 -7.99
N LYS A 52 -11.02 -1.77 -7.96
CA LYS A 52 -11.43 -2.77 -6.97
C LYS A 52 -11.33 -4.16 -7.59
N THR A 53 -10.81 -5.10 -6.82
CA THR A 53 -10.78 -6.51 -7.20
C THR A 53 -11.26 -7.38 -6.05
N VAL A 54 -11.58 -8.63 -6.34
CA VAL A 54 -11.93 -9.64 -5.34
C VAL A 54 -10.96 -10.81 -5.48
N ILE A 55 -10.20 -11.08 -4.43
CA ILE A 55 -9.19 -12.15 -4.41
C ILE A 55 -9.58 -13.13 -3.31
N ASN A 56 -9.87 -14.38 -3.69
CA ASN A 56 -10.30 -15.43 -2.76
C ASN A 56 -11.49 -15.00 -1.87
N GLY A 57 -12.42 -14.23 -2.43
CA GLY A 57 -13.60 -13.71 -1.73
C GLY A 57 -13.36 -12.42 -0.94
N GLU A 58 -12.12 -11.95 -0.80
CA GLU A 58 -11.79 -10.71 -0.10
C GLU A 58 -11.83 -9.52 -1.05
N GLN A 59 -12.56 -8.46 -0.67
CA GLN A 59 -12.54 -7.20 -1.42
C GLN A 59 -11.20 -6.48 -1.22
N CYS A 60 -10.56 -6.11 -2.32
CA CYS A 60 -9.24 -5.51 -2.33
C CYS A 60 -9.24 -4.23 -3.17
N LEU A 61 -8.47 -3.24 -2.72
CA LEU A 61 -8.14 -2.06 -3.48
C LEU A 61 -6.82 -2.28 -4.22
N MET A 62 -6.80 -1.98 -5.51
CA MET A 62 -5.65 -2.17 -6.38
C MET A 62 -5.16 -0.84 -6.95
N PHE A 63 -3.85 -0.61 -6.87
CA PHE A 63 -3.16 0.44 -7.62
C PHE A 63 -2.15 -0.24 -8.54
N ARG A 64 -2.08 0.17 -9.80
CA ARG A 64 -1.08 -0.33 -10.75
C ARG A 64 -0.53 0.82 -11.54
N ASP A 65 0.78 0.91 -11.68
CA ASP A 65 1.45 1.89 -12.52
C ASP A 65 2.38 1.22 -13.52
N ASN A 66 2.70 1.94 -14.60
CA ASN A 66 3.65 1.54 -15.63
C ASN A 66 5.01 2.24 -15.50
N GLY A 67 5.38 2.65 -14.29
CA GLY A 67 6.65 3.30 -14.00
C GLY A 67 7.85 2.35 -14.07
N LYS A 68 8.98 2.81 -13.52
CA LYS A 68 10.26 2.08 -13.55
C LYS A 68 10.31 0.85 -12.63
N GLY A 69 9.38 0.75 -11.67
CA GLY A 69 9.40 -0.27 -10.61
C GLY A 69 10.64 -0.20 -9.72
N MET A 70 10.94 -1.28 -9.00
CA MET A 70 11.97 -1.30 -7.96
C MET A 70 12.84 -2.57 -8.03
N CYS A 71 14.10 -2.43 -7.65
CA CYS A 71 14.93 -3.57 -7.28
C CYS A 71 14.58 -4.06 -5.85
N PRO A 72 15.01 -5.27 -5.44
CA PRO A 72 14.72 -5.80 -4.10
C PRO A 72 15.14 -4.87 -2.95
N ASP A 73 16.31 -4.22 -3.05
CA ASP A 73 16.79 -3.28 -2.02
C ASP A 73 15.88 -2.05 -1.91
N LYS A 74 15.48 -1.46 -3.04
CA LYS A 74 14.57 -0.32 -3.07
C LYS A 74 13.19 -0.69 -2.53
N LEU A 75 12.69 -1.89 -2.82
CA LEU A 75 11.46 -2.41 -2.23
C LEU A 75 11.58 -2.58 -0.71
N HIS A 76 12.68 -3.17 -0.23
CA HIS A 76 12.93 -3.32 1.21
C HIS A 76 12.97 -1.97 1.93
N LYS A 77 13.65 -0.97 1.36
CA LYS A 77 13.68 0.42 1.86
C LYS A 77 12.29 1.07 1.82
N MET A 78 11.53 0.87 0.74
CA MET A 78 10.16 1.37 0.62
C MET A 78 9.25 0.81 1.72
N LEU A 79 9.42 -0.45 2.12
CA LEU A 79 8.64 -1.09 3.19
C LEU A 79 9.18 -0.77 4.60
N SER A 80 10.46 -0.42 4.71
CA SER A 80 11.13 -0.07 5.96
C SER A 80 10.94 1.40 6.35
N PHE A 81 10.87 1.71 7.65
CA PHE A 81 10.75 3.09 8.13
C PHE A 81 12.09 3.83 8.07
N GLY A 82 12.03 5.15 7.79
CA GLY A 82 13.22 6.03 7.86
C GLY A 82 14.09 6.08 6.60
N PHE A 83 13.69 5.41 5.51
CA PHE A 83 14.39 5.49 4.22
C PHE A 83 13.61 6.33 3.21
N CYS A 84 14.26 7.35 2.67
CA CYS A 84 13.75 8.14 1.54
C CYS A 84 14.92 8.47 0.61
N GLU A 85 14.94 7.86 -0.58
CA GLU A 85 16.00 8.07 -1.59
C GLU A 85 15.42 8.72 -2.85
N LYS A 86 14.52 9.68 -2.68
CA LYS A 86 13.90 10.39 -3.80
C LYS A 86 14.86 11.45 -4.35
N GLN A 87 15.07 11.43 -5.66
CA GLN A 87 16.00 12.33 -6.35
C GLN A 87 15.23 13.19 -7.36
N LYS A 88 15.67 14.44 -7.51
CA LYS A 88 15.19 15.30 -8.61
C LYS A 88 15.72 14.75 -9.93
N VAL A 89 14.86 14.66 -10.93
CA VAL A 89 15.25 14.28 -12.31
C VAL A 89 14.65 15.32 -13.24
N ASP A 90 15.48 15.91 -14.12
CA ASP A 90 15.05 16.85 -15.17
C ASP A 90 14.11 17.97 -14.67
N ASN A 91 14.49 18.65 -13.59
CA ASN A 91 13.71 19.70 -12.89
C ASN A 91 12.37 19.27 -12.28
N HIS A 92 11.99 18.00 -12.39
CA HIS A 92 10.84 17.45 -11.68
C HIS A 92 11.24 17.17 -10.22
N VAL A 93 10.55 17.82 -9.29
CA VAL A 93 10.78 17.68 -7.85
C VAL A 93 9.86 16.59 -7.30
N PRO A 94 10.39 15.59 -6.57
CA PRO A 94 9.55 14.58 -5.94
C PRO A 94 8.65 15.19 -4.88
N ILE A 95 7.40 14.74 -4.83
CA ILE A 95 6.38 15.12 -3.84
C ILE A 95 6.70 14.46 -2.50
N GLY A 96 7.01 13.16 -2.51
CA GLY A 96 7.33 12.47 -1.26
C GLY A 96 8.72 12.86 -0.75
N MET A 97 8.80 13.30 0.51
CA MET A 97 10.09 13.65 1.12
C MET A 97 10.41 12.80 2.36
N TYR A 98 9.40 12.16 2.95
CA TYR A 98 9.50 11.58 4.28
C TYR A 98 9.67 10.06 4.29
N GLY A 99 9.57 9.41 3.12
CA GLY A 99 9.65 7.95 3.04
C GLY A 99 8.53 7.22 3.81
N ASN A 100 7.41 7.89 4.08
CA ASN A 100 6.33 7.37 4.93
C ASN A 100 5.00 7.16 4.20
N GLY A 101 4.77 7.88 3.09
CA GLY A 101 3.49 7.94 2.38
C GLY A 101 2.86 6.59 2.06
N PHE A 102 3.67 5.65 1.52
CA PHE A 102 3.17 4.30 1.29
C PHE A 102 2.69 3.61 2.58
N LYS A 103 3.45 3.69 3.68
CA LYS A 103 3.09 3.00 4.93
C LYS A 103 1.87 3.64 5.57
N SER A 104 1.83 4.97 5.67
CA SER A 104 0.68 5.67 6.27
C SER A 104 -0.57 5.50 5.40
N GLY A 105 -0.44 5.67 4.09
CA GLY A 105 -1.54 5.56 3.14
C GLY A 105 -2.09 4.13 3.04
N SER A 106 -1.23 3.13 2.84
CA SER A 106 -1.71 1.74 2.75
C SER A 106 -2.36 1.26 4.03
N MET A 107 -1.76 1.55 5.19
CA MET A 107 -2.30 1.17 6.50
C MET A 107 -3.55 1.98 6.90
N ARG A 108 -3.81 3.12 6.23
CA ARG A 108 -5.08 3.87 6.36
C ARG A 108 -6.20 3.21 5.56
N LEU A 109 -5.90 2.62 4.41
CA LEU A 109 -6.89 2.04 3.51
C LEU A 109 -7.26 0.61 3.90
N GLY A 110 -6.31 -0.15 4.42
CA GLY A 110 -6.54 -1.51 4.92
C GLY A 110 -5.49 -1.95 5.92
N ARG A 111 -5.67 -3.13 6.50
CA ARG A 111 -4.72 -3.66 7.51
C ARG A 111 -3.47 -4.26 6.89
N ASP A 112 -3.56 -4.64 5.62
CA ASP A 112 -2.55 -5.46 4.96
C ASP A 112 -2.38 -5.04 3.50
N ALA A 113 -1.13 -5.03 3.04
CA ALA A 113 -0.78 -4.60 1.69
C ALA A 113 0.34 -5.45 1.08
N PHE A 114 0.17 -5.71 -0.22
CA PHE A 114 1.18 -6.29 -1.10
C PHE A 114 1.74 -5.23 -2.02
N VAL A 115 3.02 -5.37 -2.34
CA VAL A 115 3.70 -4.61 -3.38
C VAL A 115 4.36 -5.59 -4.33
N PHE A 116 3.80 -5.71 -5.53
CA PHE A 116 4.34 -6.42 -6.67
C PHE A 116 5.12 -5.42 -7.52
N THR A 117 6.36 -5.73 -7.92
CA THR A 117 7.15 -4.79 -8.72
C THR A 117 8.06 -5.50 -9.70
N LYS A 118 8.26 -4.88 -10.87
CA LYS A 118 9.21 -5.29 -11.91
C LYS A 118 10.08 -4.10 -12.29
N ASN A 119 11.38 -4.31 -12.41
CA ASN A 119 12.32 -3.29 -12.92
C ASN A 119 12.95 -3.68 -14.28
N GLY A 120 12.43 -4.73 -14.90
CA GLY A 120 12.87 -5.24 -16.20
C GLY A 120 14.01 -6.26 -16.16
N THR A 121 14.64 -6.47 -15.00
CA THR A 121 15.63 -7.54 -14.77
C THR A 121 15.18 -8.51 -13.68
N GLN A 122 14.56 -7.98 -12.63
CA GLN A 122 14.06 -8.71 -11.47
C GLN A 122 12.59 -8.36 -11.22
N MET A 123 11.93 -9.27 -10.52
CA MET A 123 10.56 -9.13 -10.05
C MET A 123 10.52 -9.45 -8.57
N SER A 124 9.80 -8.67 -7.79
CA SER A 124 9.73 -8.87 -6.34
C SER A 124 8.30 -8.70 -5.83
N VAL A 125 7.99 -9.41 -4.76
CA VAL A 125 6.76 -9.25 -3.98
C VAL A 125 7.15 -8.99 -2.54
N GLY A 126 6.68 -7.87 -2.00
CA GLY A 126 6.83 -7.53 -0.60
C GLY A 126 5.48 -7.46 0.09
N MET A 127 5.42 -7.88 1.36
CA MET A 127 4.21 -7.86 2.16
C MET A 127 4.39 -6.98 3.41
N LEU A 128 3.51 -6.00 3.58
CA LEU A 128 3.37 -5.21 4.81
C LEU A 128 2.00 -5.51 5.41
N SER A 129 1.98 -6.33 6.47
CA SER A 129 0.74 -6.90 6.98
C SER A 129 0.68 -6.86 8.50
N GLN A 130 -0.32 -6.16 9.05
CA GLN A 130 -0.62 -6.19 10.49
C GLN A 130 -1.10 -7.58 10.91
N SER A 131 -1.93 -8.22 10.07
CA SER A 131 -2.48 -9.55 10.34
C SER A 131 -1.38 -10.61 10.44
N TYR A 132 -0.39 -10.56 9.55
CA TYR A 132 0.80 -11.42 9.62
C TYR A 132 1.57 -11.23 10.92
N LEU A 133 1.95 -9.97 11.24
CA LEU A 133 2.72 -9.65 12.45
C LEU A 133 2.01 -10.06 13.74
N GLU A 134 0.68 -9.98 13.77
CA GLU A 134 -0.15 -10.48 14.87
C GLU A 134 -0.15 -12.02 14.92
N ALA A 135 -0.32 -12.68 13.77
CA ALA A 135 -0.39 -14.15 13.69
C ALA A 135 0.90 -14.84 14.14
N ILE A 136 2.07 -14.26 13.84
CA ILE A 136 3.37 -14.77 14.30
C ILE A 136 3.77 -14.21 15.68
N ASN A 137 2.91 -13.41 16.30
CA ASN A 137 3.15 -12.70 17.54
C ASN A 137 4.47 -11.89 17.57
N GLN A 138 4.83 -11.24 16.47
CA GLN A 138 6.05 -10.46 16.37
C GLN A 138 5.85 -9.03 16.85
N GLU A 139 6.68 -8.55 17.78
CA GLU A 139 6.55 -7.20 18.33
C GLU A 139 7.14 -6.12 17.42
N THR A 140 8.13 -6.47 16.60
CA THR A 140 8.79 -5.57 15.66
C THR A 140 8.31 -5.78 14.24
N ILE A 141 8.30 -4.72 13.44
CA ILE A 141 7.91 -4.83 12.03
C ILE A 141 8.96 -5.65 11.28
N ILE A 142 8.52 -6.74 10.67
CA ILE A 142 9.28 -7.54 9.70
C ILE A 142 8.49 -7.61 8.40
N VAL A 143 9.18 -7.62 7.26
CA VAL A 143 8.57 -7.50 5.93
C VAL A 143 9.06 -8.64 5.04
N PRO A 144 8.23 -9.67 4.80
CA PRO A 144 8.57 -10.75 3.88
C PRO A 144 8.74 -10.22 2.46
N ILE A 145 9.86 -10.56 1.81
CA ILE A 145 10.14 -10.19 0.41
C ILE A 145 10.59 -11.42 -0.36
N ALA A 146 9.82 -11.80 -1.37
CA ALA A 146 10.19 -12.84 -2.33
C ALA A 146 10.65 -12.21 -3.64
N VAL A 147 11.74 -12.72 -4.21
CA VAL A 147 12.37 -12.19 -5.42
C VAL A 147 12.50 -13.29 -6.48
N TRP A 148 12.26 -12.93 -7.74
CA TRP A 148 12.47 -13.75 -8.93
C TRP A 148 13.38 -13.00 -9.93
N GLY A 149 14.37 -13.67 -10.49
CA GLY A 149 15.35 -13.05 -11.40
C GLY A 149 16.72 -13.71 -11.31
N GLN A 150 17.76 -13.09 -11.90
CA GLN A 150 19.10 -13.68 -11.99
C GLN A 150 19.67 -14.00 -10.59
N LYS A 151 20.20 -15.22 -10.47
CA LYS A 151 20.48 -15.96 -9.23
C LYS A 151 21.72 -15.42 -8.50
N ASP A 152 21.50 -14.69 -7.41
CA ASP A 152 22.49 -14.63 -6.33
C ASP A 152 22.09 -15.67 -5.26
N LEU A 153 22.92 -16.70 -5.09
CA LEU A 153 22.65 -17.85 -4.20
C LEU A 153 22.49 -17.42 -2.73
N GLU A 154 23.15 -16.34 -2.30
CA GLU A 154 23.10 -15.82 -0.92
C GLU A 154 21.72 -15.30 -0.51
N ARG A 155 20.81 -15.03 -1.45
CA ARG A 155 19.44 -14.53 -1.18
C ARG A 155 18.35 -15.62 -1.24
N VAL A 156 18.72 -16.88 -1.48
CA VAL A 156 17.75 -17.95 -1.71
C VAL A 156 17.07 -18.38 -0.41
N GLU A 157 17.80 -18.51 0.70
CA GLU A 157 17.21 -18.92 1.98
C GLU A 157 16.23 -17.87 2.52
N ASP A 158 16.61 -16.59 2.49
CA ASP A 158 15.73 -15.47 2.87
C ASP A 158 14.48 -15.39 1.99
N ARG A 159 14.62 -15.71 0.69
CA ARG A 159 13.50 -15.83 -0.25
C ARG A 159 12.56 -16.96 0.15
N GLU A 160 13.07 -18.16 0.42
CA GLU A 160 12.21 -19.32 0.74
C GLU A 160 11.41 -19.10 2.03
N VAL A 161 12.04 -18.53 3.07
CA VAL A 161 11.35 -18.16 4.31
C VAL A 161 10.27 -17.11 4.04
N SER A 162 10.62 -16.05 3.31
CA SER A 162 9.67 -14.99 2.98
C SER A 162 8.50 -15.50 2.13
N LEU A 163 8.78 -16.33 1.14
CA LEU A 163 7.76 -16.92 0.27
C LEU A 163 6.82 -17.82 1.08
N ARG A 164 7.37 -18.70 1.93
CA ARG A 164 6.56 -19.55 2.81
C ARG A 164 5.61 -18.73 3.69
N ASP A 165 6.12 -17.67 4.31
CA ASP A 165 5.33 -16.81 5.19
C ASP A 165 4.25 -16.06 4.39
N ILE A 166 4.58 -15.54 3.20
CA ILE A 166 3.59 -14.94 2.29
C ILE A 166 2.49 -15.95 1.98
N LEU A 167 2.83 -17.16 1.55
CA LEU A 167 1.83 -18.15 1.13
C LEU A 167 0.95 -18.63 2.28
N HIS A 168 1.49 -18.67 3.50
CA HIS A 168 0.79 -19.15 4.68
C HIS A 168 -0.12 -18.09 5.32
N TYR A 169 0.31 -16.83 5.39
CA TYR A 169 -0.39 -15.79 6.17
C TYR A 169 -1.18 -14.77 5.33
N SER A 170 -1.13 -14.84 3.99
CA SER A 170 -1.72 -13.81 3.12
C SER A 170 -2.91 -14.28 2.26
N LEU A 171 -3.37 -13.43 1.35
CA LEU A 171 -4.40 -13.77 0.35
C LEU A 171 -3.98 -14.88 -0.61
N PHE A 172 -2.72 -14.93 -1.03
CA PHE A 172 -2.27 -15.84 -2.07
C PHE A 172 -1.68 -17.10 -1.44
N ARG A 173 -2.14 -18.27 -1.89
CA ARG A 173 -1.81 -19.57 -1.29
C ARG A 173 -0.79 -20.37 -2.10
N THR A 174 -0.48 -19.91 -3.31
CA THR A 174 0.50 -20.54 -4.20
C THR A 174 1.42 -19.51 -4.82
N GLU A 175 2.66 -19.92 -5.12
CA GLU A 175 3.62 -19.11 -5.86
C GLU A 175 3.06 -18.70 -7.24
N GLN A 176 2.32 -19.59 -7.89
CA GLN A 176 1.72 -19.32 -9.20
C GLN A 176 0.72 -18.14 -9.16
N GLN A 177 -0.03 -17.97 -8.06
CA GLN A 177 -0.92 -16.82 -7.90
C GLN A 177 -0.12 -15.52 -7.80
N LEU A 178 0.98 -15.50 -7.04
CA LEU A 178 1.87 -14.33 -6.96
C LEU A 178 2.49 -13.99 -8.33
N LEU A 179 2.94 -15.00 -9.06
CA LEU A 179 3.48 -14.84 -10.42
C LEU A 179 2.42 -14.33 -11.41
N THR A 180 1.15 -14.69 -11.21
CA THR A 180 0.02 -14.19 -12.02
C THR A 180 -0.17 -12.69 -11.78
N GLU A 181 -0.12 -12.23 -10.53
CA GLU A 181 -0.21 -10.81 -10.19
C GLU A 181 0.98 -9.99 -10.70
N LEU A 182 2.20 -10.55 -10.63
CA LEU A 182 3.35 -9.97 -11.31
C LEU A 182 3.08 -9.86 -12.81
N SER A 183 2.61 -10.93 -13.45
CA SER A 183 2.31 -10.95 -14.90
C SER A 183 1.23 -9.93 -15.30
N ALA A 184 0.32 -9.56 -14.41
CA ALA A 184 -0.68 -8.52 -14.64
C ALA A 184 -0.09 -7.09 -14.75
N ILE A 185 1.18 -6.89 -14.37
CA ILE A 185 1.97 -5.71 -14.75
C ILE A 185 2.42 -5.94 -16.21
N GLN A 186 1.66 -5.36 -17.15
CA GLN A 186 1.77 -5.63 -18.59
C GLN A 186 3.10 -5.17 -19.20
N THR A 187 3.69 -4.10 -18.65
CA THR A 187 4.97 -3.57 -19.06
C THR A 187 6.15 -4.35 -18.45
N ARG A 188 7.34 -4.20 -19.06
CA ARG A 188 8.56 -4.82 -18.55
C ARG A 188 8.95 -4.29 -17.16
N THR A 189 8.52 -3.06 -16.85
CA THR A 189 8.68 -2.38 -15.56
C THR A 189 7.33 -1.95 -15.01
N GLY A 190 7.23 -1.71 -13.71
CA GLY A 190 6.02 -1.15 -13.10
C GLY A 190 5.81 -1.68 -11.69
N THR A 191 4.80 -1.15 -11.01
CA THR A 191 4.41 -1.59 -9.67
C THR A 191 2.91 -1.84 -9.63
N LYS A 192 2.51 -2.84 -8.85
CA LYS A 192 1.13 -3.14 -8.51
C LYS A 192 1.02 -3.31 -7.01
N ILE A 193 0.15 -2.53 -6.38
CA ILE A 193 -0.15 -2.57 -4.95
C ILE A 193 -1.54 -3.17 -4.80
N ILE A 194 -1.70 -4.10 -3.87
CA ILE A 194 -2.99 -4.67 -3.49
C ILE A 194 -3.15 -4.47 -1.99
N ILE A 195 -4.22 -3.82 -1.56
CA ILE A 195 -4.56 -3.58 -0.16
C ILE A 195 -5.84 -4.34 0.16
N TRP A 196 -5.83 -5.09 1.26
CA TRP A 196 -6.96 -5.91 1.69
C TRP A 196 -7.18 -5.79 3.20
N ASN A 197 -8.23 -6.47 3.69
CA ASN A 197 -8.77 -6.20 5.01
C ASN A 197 -9.06 -4.70 5.13
N LEU A 198 -9.82 -4.20 4.14
CA LEU A 198 -10.12 -2.79 3.95
C LEU A 198 -10.81 -2.21 5.18
N ARG A 199 -10.58 -0.92 5.40
CA ARG A 199 -11.08 -0.26 6.61
C ARG A 199 -12.61 -0.24 6.64
N GLN A 200 -13.14 -0.58 7.81
CA GLN A 200 -14.56 -0.57 8.09
C GLN A 200 -14.88 0.49 9.13
N ASN A 201 -16.06 1.11 8.99
CA ASN A 201 -16.63 2.01 9.97
C ASN A 201 -17.13 1.25 11.22
N ARG A 202 -17.69 1.98 12.18
CA ARG A 202 -18.22 1.41 13.44
C ARG A 202 -19.34 0.40 13.21
N ALA A 203 -20.10 0.56 12.13
CA ALA A 203 -21.17 -0.33 11.70
C ALA A 203 -20.67 -1.55 10.88
N LYS A 204 -19.34 -1.80 10.84
CA LYS A 204 -18.71 -2.89 10.09
C LYS A 204 -18.94 -2.84 8.57
N SER A 205 -19.32 -1.68 8.06
CA SER A 205 -19.42 -1.40 6.62
C SER A 205 -18.12 -0.78 6.13
N LEU A 206 -17.75 -1.00 4.87
CA LEU A 206 -16.54 -0.42 4.31
C LEU A 206 -16.61 1.11 4.30
N GLU A 207 -15.48 1.77 4.54
CA GLU A 207 -15.36 3.24 4.41
C GLU A 207 -15.31 3.70 2.95
N LEU A 208 -15.25 2.76 2.00
CA LEU A 208 -15.25 3.00 0.57
C LEU A 208 -16.42 2.26 -0.06
N ASP A 209 -17.15 2.95 -0.93
CA ASP A 209 -18.25 2.42 -1.70
C ASP A 209 -17.80 2.16 -3.14
N PHE A 210 -17.93 0.91 -3.56
CA PHE A 210 -17.53 0.40 -4.87
C PHE A 210 -18.74 0.01 -5.74
N GLU A 211 -19.96 0.22 -5.26
CA GLU A 211 -21.18 -0.34 -5.85
C GLU A 211 -22.13 0.74 -6.36
N THR A 212 -22.18 1.93 -5.73
CA THR A 212 -23.07 3.02 -6.15
C THR A 212 -22.75 3.55 -7.55
N ASP A 213 -21.46 3.76 -7.86
CA ASP A 213 -20.99 4.05 -9.21
C ASP A 213 -19.89 3.06 -9.60
N LYS A 214 -20.14 2.29 -10.66
CA LYS A 214 -19.20 1.28 -11.17
C LYS A 214 -17.91 1.85 -11.79
N TYR A 215 -17.84 3.16 -11.97
CA TYR A 215 -16.67 3.86 -12.52
C TYR A 215 -16.03 4.84 -11.52
N ASP A 216 -16.43 4.78 -10.25
CA ASP A 216 -15.91 5.63 -9.20
C ASP A 216 -15.68 4.82 -7.90
N ILE A 217 -14.90 5.40 -7.00
CA ILE A 217 -14.76 4.92 -5.62
C ILE A 217 -15.26 6.06 -4.74
N LEU A 218 -16.42 5.86 -4.14
CA LEU A 218 -17.07 6.89 -3.34
C LEU A 218 -16.75 6.72 -1.86
N ILE A 219 -16.90 7.80 -1.11
CA ILE A 219 -17.01 7.74 0.34
C ILE A 219 -18.49 7.72 0.72
N PRO A 220 -18.96 6.72 1.48
CA PRO A 220 -20.34 6.65 1.94
C PRO A 220 -20.78 7.93 2.65
N HIS A 221 -21.96 8.43 2.31
CA HIS A 221 -22.46 9.72 2.78
C HIS A 221 -22.59 9.79 4.32
N ASP A 222 -22.94 8.69 4.98
CA ASP A 222 -23.00 8.60 6.45
C ASP A 222 -21.63 8.88 7.09
N LEU A 223 -20.55 8.39 6.47
CA LEU A 223 -19.19 8.66 6.93
C LEU A 223 -18.80 10.13 6.72
N VAL A 224 -19.21 10.69 5.58
CA VAL A 224 -19.01 12.11 5.27
C VAL A 224 -19.69 13.00 6.31
N GLU A 225 -20.95 12.73 6.65
CA GLU A 225 -21.70 13.48 7.66
C GLU A 225 -21.06 13.37 9.06
N GLU A 226 -20.62 12.16 9.47
CA GLU A 226 -19.94 11.95 10.75
C GLU A 226 -18.65 12.77 10.84
N GLN A 227 -17.84 12.78 9.78
CA GLN A 227 -16.53 13.44 9.79
C GLN A 227 -16.61 14.97 9.66
N LEU A 228 -17.61 15.50 8.96
CA LEU A 228 -17.86 16.95 8.85
C LEU A 228 -18.67 17.51 10.03
N GLY A 229 -19.14 16.67 10.96
CA GLY A 229 -19.91 17.10 12.13
C GLY A 229 -21.26 17.70 11.77
N LEU A 230 -21.85 17.26 10.64
CA LEU A 230 -23.10 17.81 10.12
C LEU A 230 -24.30 17.17 10.82
N ASN A 231 -25.11 17.97 11.53
CA ASN A 231 -26.34 17.50 12.18
C ASN A 231 -27.49 17.26 11.17
N THR A 232 -28.29 16.21 11.42
CA THR A 232 -29.30 15.55 10.58
C THR A 232 -30.58 16.35 10.23
N ARG A 233 -30.55 17.69 10.14
CA ARG A 233 -31.78 18.51 9.96
C ARG A 233 -32.13 19.00 8.54
N GLN A 234 -31.30 18.80 7.52
CA GLN A 234 -31.62 19.17 6.13
C GLN A 234 -31.79 17.93 5.24
N SER A 235 -32.53 18.05 4.14
CA SER A 235 -32.79 16.93 3.24
C SER A 235 -31.57 16.62 2.35
N TYR A 236 -31.38 15.32 2.07
CA TYR A 236 -30.27 14.77 1.28
C TYR A 236 -30.03 15.51 -0.05
N GLY A 237 -31.08 15.84 -0.80
CA GLY A 237 -30.96 16.48 -2.13
C GLY A 237 -30.55 17.95 -2.12
N GLU A 238 -30.68 18.64 -0.98
CA GLU A 238 -30.30 20.06 -0.85
C GLU A 238 -28.80 20.22 -0.55
N ARG A 239 -28.17 19.21 0.08
CA ARG A 239 -26.76 19.25 0.52
C ARG A 239 -25.77 18.71 -0.50
N GLN A 240 -26.16 17.76 -1.35
CA GLN A 240 -25.36 17.36 -2.53
C GLN A 240 -24.97 18.56 -3.40
N ARG A 241 -25.77 19.64 -3.40
CA ARG A 241 -25.49 20.88 -4.14
C ARG A 241 -24.47 21.81 -3.47
N GLN A 242 -24.12 21.56 -2.21
CA GLN A 242 -23.23 22.41 -1.40
C GLN A 242 -21.86 21.79 -1.16
N MET A 243 -21.74 20.47 -1.29
CA MET A 243 -20.48 19.74 -1.16
C MET A 243 -19.74 19.69 -2.49
N ALA A 244 -18.42 19.86 -2.45
CA ALA A 244 -17.61 19.66 -3.65
C ALA A 244 -17.51 18.16 -3.97
N ASP A 245 -17.66 17.78 -5.24
CA ASP A 245 -17.59 16.39 -5.66
C ASP A 245 -16.30 15.71 -5.19
N SER A 246 -15.18 16.44 -5.18
CA SER A 246 -13.87 15.98 -4.70
C SER A 246 -13.84 15.54 -3.23
N GLU A 247 -14.85 15.88 -2.43
CA GLU A 247 -14.93 15.43 -1.05
C GLU A 247 -15.34 13.96 -0.96
N TYR A 248 -16.21 13.47 -1.85
CA TYR A 248 -16.78 12.12 -1.76
C TYR A 248 -16.59 11.25 -3.00
N SER A 249 -16.25 11.83 -4.15
CA SER A 249 -15.87 11.15 -5.40
C SER A 249 -14.36 11.15 -5.56
N LEU A 250 -13.78 9.99 -5.92
CA LEU A 250 -12.35 9.89 -6.20
C LEU A 250 -11.99 10.45 -7.58
N ARG A 251 -12.97 10.49 -8.50
CA ARG A 251 -12.79 10.88 -9.90
C ARG A 251 -12.57 12.38 -10.13
#